data_AF-A0A3R7QAP7-F1
#
_entry.id   AF-A0A3R7QAP7-F1
#
_cell.length_a   1.000
_cell.length_b   1.000
_cell.length_c   1.000
_cell.angle_alpha   90.00
_cell.angle_beta   90.00
_cell.angle_gamma   90.00
#
_symmetry.space_group_name_H-M   'P 1'
#
loop_
_entity.id
_entity.type
_entity.pdbx_description
1 polymer ?
#
loop_
_entity_poly.entity_id
_entity_poly.type
_entity_poly.pdbx_seq_one_letter_code
_entity_poly.pdbx_strand_id
1 'polypeptide(L)'
;MAYNLDKASADDLVQNFSVSGPLSLTFEGWEEDPEYLARRAFHHYLGPIELTEEKRDPIIRLYSDRLFDMCHMDAVGQHLRTSQKQVFTYKLQHRGEHQYVSTYFPSVPDWVKNYVTHADDLQYLFNQEEYNMTLQRDEDLFVSRIMVELWTNFAAKGHPTPDLSLGFKWAPTLSSSNSYLAITSSPFMKTFQECRIHKFWKNMPTKTNQRLYPDRFEPLL
;
A
#
# COMPACT_ATOMS: atom_id res chain seq x y z
N MET A 1 4.85 -4.36 -6.81
CA MET A 1 5.15 -5.77 -7.15
C MET A 1 3.89 -6.58 -6.93
N ALA A 2 3.11 -6.83 -7.98
CA ALA A 2 2.18 -7.95 -7.93
C ALA A 2 3.05 -9.19 -8.10
N TYR A 3 3.31 -9.93 -7.01
CA TYR A 3 3.82 -11.28 -7.17
C TYR A 3 2.79 -11.99 -8.05
N ASN A 4 3.24 -12.51 -9.20
CA ASN A 4 2.43 -13.39 -10.02
C ASN A 4 2.04 -14.56 -9.12
N LEU A 5 0.85 -14.50 -8.52
CA LEU A 5 0.22 -15.65 -7.88
C LEU A 5 -0.38 -16.53 -8.98
N ASP A 6 0.41 -16.80 -10.02
CA ASP A 6 0.11 -17.91 -10.88
C ASP A 6 0.25 -19.20 -10.07
N LYS A 7 -0.39 -20.26 -10.55
CA LYS A 7 -0.48 -21.51 -9.80
C LYS A 7 0.91 -22.07 -9.47
N ALA A 8 1.88 -21.94 -10.37
CA ALA A 8 3.23 -22.45 -10.16
C ALA A 8 3.96 -21.72 -9.03
N SER A 9 3.83 -20.38 -8.98
CA SER A 9 4.43 -19.56 -7.92
C SER A 9 3.76 -19.77 -6.58
N ALA A 10 2.44 -19.99 -6.57
CA ALA A 10 1.70 -20.35 -5.36
C ALA A 10 2.12 -21.75 -4.85
N ASP A 11 2.24 -22.73 -5.75
CA ASP A 11 2.66 -24.08 -5.41
C ASP A 11 4.11 -24.09 -4.85
N ASP A 12 5.03 -23.35 -5.47
CA ASP A 12 6.40 -23.20 -4.97
C ASP A 12 6.44 -22.53 -3.60
N LEU A 13 5.65 -21.46 -3.38
CA LEU A 13 5.57 -20.79 -2.09
C LEU A 13 5.13 -21.74 -0.96
N VAL A 14 4.21 -22.67 -1.25
CA VAL A 14 3.75 -23.66 -0.27
C VAL A 14 4.77 -24.78 -0.08
N GLN A 15 5.33 -25.33 -1.16
CA GLN A 15 6.25 -26.48 -1.10
C GLN A 15 7.64 -26.11 -0.56
N ASN A 16 8.12 -24.91 -0.88
CA ASN A 16 9.44 -24.40 -0.54
C ASN A 16 9.37 -23.18 0.39
N PHE A 17 8.40 -23.16 1.33
CA PHE A 17 8.10 -21.98 2.14
C PHE A 17 9.32 -21.39 2.86
N SER A 18 10.24 -22.23 3.37
CA SER A 18 11.45 -21.78 4.07
C SER A 18 12.35 -20.87 3.22
N VAL A 19 12.28 -20.98 1.89
CA VAL A 19 13.01 -20.13 0.94
C VAL A 19 12.08 -19.06 0.37
N SER A 20 10.94 -19.46 -0.19
CA SER A 20 10.06 -18.59 -0.97
C SER A 20 9.24 -17.64 -0.09
N GLY A 21 8.89 -18.03 1.14
CA GLY A 21 8.12 -17.21 2.08
C GLY A 21 8.84 -15.95 2.54
N PRO A 22 10.09 -16.05 3.04
CA PRO A 22 10.90 -14.88 3.37
C PRO A 22 11.14 -13.98 2.16
N LEU A 23 11.48 -14.58 1.02
CA LEU A 23 11.76 -13.83 -0.21
C LEU A 23 10.52 -13.05 -0.69
N SER A 24 9.33 -13.65 -0.65
CA SER A 24 8.10 -12.99 -1.10
C SER A 24 7.72 -11.78 -0.25
N LEU A 25 8.08 -11.79 1.03
CA LEU A 25 7.87 -10.69 1.97
C LEU A 25 9.11 -9.82 2.17
N THR A 26 10.14 -9.97 1.32
CA THR A 26 11.41 -9.23 1.40
C THR A 26 12.05 -9.27 2.80
N PHE A 27 11.91 -10.39 3.50
CA PHE A 27 12.74 -10.69 4.67
C PHE A 27 14.09 -11.20 4.16
N GLU A 28 15.05 -10.27 4.08
CA GLU A 28 16.38 -10.54 3.53
C GLU A 28 17.29 -11.29 4.52
N GLY A 29 18.42 -11.79 4.02
CA GLY A 29 19.37 -12.59 4.80
C GLY A 29 20.08 -11.84 5.94
N TRP A 30 19.84 -10.54 6.11
CA TRP A 30 20.31 -9.82 7.30
C TRP A 30 19.38 -9.99 8.50
N GLU A 31 18.14 -10.45 8.34
CA GLU A 31 17.27 -10.71 9.49
C GLU A 31 17.83 -11.89 10.30
N GLU A 32 17.56 -11.92 11.61
CA GLU A 32 18.06 -13.00 12.47
C GLU A 32 17.42 -14.35 12.12
N ASP A 33 16.12 -14.34 11.84
CA ASP A 33 15.36 -15.51 11.40
C ASP A 33 14.29 -15.09 10.36
N PRO A 34 14.67 -14.94 9.09
CA PRO A 34 13.74 -14.58 8.01
C PRO A 34 12.57 -15.55 7.88
N GLU A 35 12.80 -16.85 8.10
CA GLU A 35 11.78 -17.89 8.01
C GLU A 35 10.73 -17.72 9.11
N TYR A 36 11.14 -17.54 10.36
CA TYR A 36 10.23 -17.28 11.48
C TYR A 36 9.38 -16.03 11.21
N LEU A 37 10.00 -14.94 10.75
CA LEU A 37 9.29 -13.70 10.41
C LEU A 37 8.23 -13.94 9.32
N ALA A 38 8.59 -14.68 8.26
CA ALA A 38 7.66 -15.04 7.20
C ALA A 38 6.51 -15.90 7.73
N ARG A 39 6.80 -16.99 8.46
CA ARG A 39 5.77 -17.88 9.02
C ARG A 39 4.82 -17.12 9.94
N ARG A 40 5.35 -16.26 10.80
CA ARG A 40 4.56 -15.43 11.71
C ARG A 40 3.65 -14.46 10.96
N ALA A 41 4.13 -13.84 9.88
CA ALA A 41 3.35 -12.96 9.02
C ALA A 41 2.24 -13.73 8.29
N PHE A 42 2.57 -14.80 7.58
CA PHE A 42 1.59 -15.62 6.86
C PHE A 42 0.52 -16.17 7.82
N HIS A 43 0.94 -16.68 8.99
CA HIS A 43 0.01 -17.22 9.97
C HIS A 43 -0.95 -16.16 10.53
N HIS A 44 -0.48 -14.92 10.74
CA HIS A 44 -1.35 -13.84 11.23
C HIS A 44 -2.51 -13.52 10.28
N TYR A 45 -2.29 -13.63 8.97
CA TYR A 45 -3.30 -13.31 7.95
C TYR A 45 -4.13 -14.52 7.53
N LEU A 46 -3.52 -15.70 7.42
CA LEU A 46 -4.12 -16.87 6.79
C LEU A 46 -4.50 -17.97 7.79
N GLY A 47 -3.94 -17.94 9.00
CA GLY A 47 -3.91 -19.09 9.89
C GLY A 47 -3.03 -20.19 9.27
N PRO A 48 -3.59 -21.37 8.92
CA PRO A 48 -2.89 -22.33 8.08
C PRO A 48 -2.43 -21.70 6.76
N ILE A 49 -1.17 -21.93 6.38
CA ILE A 49 -0.56 -21.41 5.16
C ILE A 49 -1.09 -22.20 3.96
N GLU A 50 -2.26 -21.78 3.49
CA GLU A 50 -2.95 -22.37 2.35
C GLU A 50 -3.31 -21.25 1.40
N LEU A 51 -2.92 -21.40 0.13
CA LEU A 51 -3.17 -20.41 -0.91
C LEU A 51 -4.40 -20.82 -1.71
N THR A 52 -5.58 -20.53 -1.15
CA THR A 52 -6.87 -20.79 -1.80
C THR A 52 -7.48 -19.49 -2.31
N GLU A 53 -8.44 -19.60 -3.23
CA GLU A 53 -9.19 -18.43 -3.71
C GLU A 53 -9.94 -17.70 -2.59
N GLU A 54 -10.42 -18.43 -1.60
CA GLU A 54 -11.12 -17.89 -0.42
C GLU A 54 -10.19 -17.03 0.46
N LYS A 55 -8.89 -17.33 0.42
CA LYS A 55 -7.84 -16.62 1.17
C LYS A 55 -7.20 -15.49 0.35
N ARG A 56 -7.70 -15.17 -0.84
CA ARG A 56 -7.17 -14.13 -1.73
C ARG A 56 -7.06 -12.75 -1.04
N ASP A 57 -8.14 -12.27 -0.45
CA ASP A 57 -8.15 -10.95 0.22
C ASP A 57 -7.13 -10.86 1.37
N PRO A 58 -7.06 -11.86 2.29
CA PRO A 58 -5.99 -11.92 3.29
C PRO A 58 -4.56 -11.91 2.69
N ILE A 59 -4.32 -12.63 1.60
CA ILE A 59 -3.01 -12.64 0.91
C ILE A 59 -2.67 -11.25 0.37
N ILE A 60 -3.61 -10.63 -0.36
CA ILE A 60 -3.44 -9.28 -0.91
C ILE A 60 -3.16 -8.27 0.22
N ARG A 61 -3.84 -8.43 1.36
CA ARG A 61 -3.64 -7.56 2.52
C ARG A 61 -2.26 -7.78 3.16
N LEU A 62 -1.82 -9.02 3.32
CA LEU A 62 -0.47 -9.35 3.82
C LEU A 62 0.62 -8.65 2.99
N TYR A 63 0.57 -8.80 1.67
CA TYR A 63 1.56 -8.19 0.79
C TYR A 63 1.45 -6.66 0.75
N SER A 64 0.24 -6.11 0.67
CA SER A 64 0.02 -4.65 0.73
C SER A 64 0.60 -4.04 2.00
N ASP A 65 0.30 -4.65 3.15
CA ASP A 65 0.75 -4.16 4.44
C ASP A 65 2.28 -4.25 4.57
N ARG A 66 2.87 -5.41 4.25
CA ARG A 66 4.31 -5.65 4.38
C ARG A 66 5.16 -4.82 3.42
N LEU A 67 4.74 -4.71 2.16
CA LEU A 67 5.57 -4.15 1.09
C LEU A 67 5.38 -2.64 0.92
N PHE A 68 4.23 -2.09 1.31
CA PHE A 68 3.90 -0.68 1.05
C PHE A 68 3.32 0.06 2.26
N ASP A 69 2.23 -0.42 2.88
CA ASP A 69 1.52 0.41 3.86
C ASP A 69 2.38 0.63 5.13
N MET A 70 3.12 -0.37 5.62
CA MET A 70 3.92 -0.20 6.84
C MET A 70 5.09 0.78 6.68
N CYS A 71 5.86 0.69 5.59
CA CYS A 71 6.96 1.62 5.36
C CYS A 71 6.45 3.05 5.10
N HIS A 72 5.32 3.18 4.41
CA HIS A 72 4.63 4.45 4.24
C HIS A 72 4.24 5.07 5.58
N MET A 73 3.62 4.30 6.48
CA MET A 73 3.19 4.76 7.80
C MET A 73 4.38 5.15 8.70
N ASP A 74 5.49 4.41 8.64
CA ASP A 74 6.71 4.77 9.37
C ASP A 74 7.32 6.08 8.84
N ALA A 75 7.34 6.28 7.51
CA ALA A 75 7.81 7.51 6.89
C ALA A 75 6.92 8.72 7.25
N VAL A 76 5.59 8.57 7.17
CA VAL A 76 4.64 9.60 7.60
C VAL A 76 4.86 9.93 9.08
N GLY A 77 4.94 8.92 9.95
CA GLY A 77 5.18 9.10 11.37
C GLY A 77 6.49 9.82 11.65
N GLN A 78 7.55 9.53 10.89
CA GLN A 78 8.83 10.22 11.02
C GLN A 78 8.73 11.68 10.60
N HIS A 79 8.14 11.98 9.43
CA HIS A 79 7.93 13.36 8.99
C HIS A 79 7.09 14.17 9.97
N LEU A 80 6.05 13.59 10.55
CA LEU A 80 5.21 14.26 11.55
C LEU A 80 5.98 14.58 12.85
N ARG A 81 7.00 13.78 13.20
CA ARG A 81 7.82 14.02 14.40
C ARG A 81 8.94 15.03 14.17
N THR A 82 9.53 15.05 12.98
CA THR A 82 10.79 15.77 12.74
C THR A 82 10.66 16.98 11.83
N SER A 83 9.61 17.04 11.01
CA SER A 83 9.37 18.16 10.09
C SER A 83 8.46 19.20 10.71
N GLN A 84 8.72 20.48 10.39
CA GLN A 84 7.81 21.59 10.67
C GLN A 84 6.83 21.83 9.50
N LYS A 85 6.89 21.02 8.44
CA LYS A 85 6.02 21.13 7.26
C LYS A 85 4.79 20.22 7.41
N GLN A 86 3.70 20.65 6.79
CA GLN A 86 2.48 19.85 6.72
C GLN A 86 2.73 18.57 5.89
N VAL A 87 2.23 17.44 6.39
CA VAL A 87 2.26 16.16 5.71
C VAL A 87 0.86 15.87 5.18
N PHE A 88 0.74 15.39 3.94
CA PHE A 88 -0.53 15.04 3.32
C PHE A 88 -0.46 13.60 2.81
N THR A 89 -1.32 12.74 3.36
CA THR A 89 -1.40 11.34 2.95
C THR A 89 -2.65 11.09 2.11
N TYR A 90 -2.55 10.26 1.08
CA TYR A 90 -3.70 9.75 0.32
C TYR A 90 -3.68 8.23 0.22
N LYS A 91 -4.84 7.66 -0.09
CA LYS A 91 -4.98 6.28 -0.57
C LYS A 91 -5.85 6.30 -1.81
N LEU A 92 -5.35 5.77 -2.93
CA LEU A 92 -6.16 5.58 -4.12
C LEU A 92 -7.18 4.48 -3.82
N GLN A 93 -8.46 4.84 -3.93
CA GLN A 93 -9.60 3.93 -3.74
C GLN A 93 -10.55 3.95 -4.94
N HIS A 94 -10.19 4.67 -5.99
CA HIS A 94 -10.85 4.66 -7.28
C HIS A 94 -10.29 3.53 -8.13
N ARG A 95 -11.17 2.72 -8.72
CA ARG A 95 -10.79 1.68 -9.68
C ARG A 95 -11.06 2.16 -11.10
N GLY A 96 -9.98 2.43 -11.82
CA GLY A 96 -10.01 2.90 -13.20
C GLY A 96 -10.44 1.84 -14.20
N GLU A 97 -10.70 2.30 -15.42
CA GLU A 97 -10.90 1.47 -16.60
C GLU A 97 -9.70 0.57 -16.89
N HIS A 98 -8.48 1.09 -16.68
CA HIS A 98 -7.25 0.37 -16.97
C HIS A 98 -6.56 -0.14 -15.71
N GLN A 99 -5.79 -1.22 -15.88
CA GLN A 99 -4.96 -1.79 -14.83
C GLN A 99 -3.55 -2.02 -15.32
N TYR A 100 -2.59 -1.35 -14.69
CA TYR A 100 -1.18 -1.45 -15.05
C TYR A 100 -0.69 -2.89 -14.98
N VAL A 101 -1.00 -3.59 -13.89
CA VAL A 101 -0.54 -4.97 -13.71
C VAL A 101 -1.04 -5.88 -14.83
N SER A 102 -2.32 -5.81 -15.21
CA SER A 102 -2.85 -6.65 -16.30
C SER A 102 -2.37 -6.24 -17.69
N THR A 103 -2.10 -4.95 -17.92
CA THR A 103 -1.55 -4.48 -19.21
C THR A 103 -0.11 -4.96 -19.42
N TYR A 104 0.74 -4.86 -18.40
CA TYR A 104 2.16 -5.22 -18.52
C TYR A 104 2.46 -6.69 -18.22
N PHE A 105 1.57 -7.39 -17.52
CA PHE A 105 1.72 -8.80 -17.16
C PHE A 105 0.47 -9.59 -17.58
N PRO A 106 0.29 -9.92 -18.86
CA PRO A 106 -0.94 -10.56 -19.37
C PRO A 106 -1.18 -11.97 -18.82
N SER A 107 -0.21 -12.58 -18.13
CA SER A 107 -0.36 -13.86 -17.43
C SER A 107 -1.06 -13.73 -16.07
N VAL A 108 -1.32 -12.50 -15.59
CA VAL A 108 -1.99 -12.31 -14.30
C VAL A 108 -3.45 -12.75 -14.39
N PRO A 109 -4.00 -13.40 -13.35
CA PRO A 109 -5.39 -13.82 -13.35
C PRO A 109 -6.38 -12.65 -13.46
N ASP A 110 -7.51 -12.88 -14.13
CA ASP A 110 -8.55 -11.85 -14.32
C ASP A 110 -9.11 -11.28 -13.02
N TRP A 111 -9.08 -12.02 -11.91
CA TRP A 111 -9.57 -11.50 -10.62
C TRP A 111 -8.80 -10.27 -10.15
N VAL A 112 -7.56 -10.06 -10.63
CA VAL A 112 -6.76 -8.86 -10.34
C VAL A 112 -7.49 -7.59 -10.79
N LYS A 113 -8.35 -7.70 -11.82
CA LYS A 113 -9.26 -6.67 -12.35
C LYS A 113 -10.24 -6.08 -11.35
N ASN A 114 -10.41 -6.73 -10.20
CA ASN A 114 -11.31 -6.28 -9.15
C ASN A 114 -10.64 -5.40 -8.09
N TYR A 115 -9.33 -5.16 -8.18
CA TYR A 115 -8.55 -4.43 -7.17
C TYR A 115 -7.92 -3.14 -7.74
N VAL A 116 -7.54 -2.23 -6.86
CA VAL A 116 -6.61 -1.13 -7.20
C VAL A 116 -5.20 -1.65 -6.95
N THR A 117 -4.40 -1.73 -7.99
CA THR A 117 -3.07 -2.35 -7.97
C THR A 117 -1.95 -1.31 -7.96
N HIS A 118 -0.73 -1.79 -7.72
CA HIS A 118 0.44 -0.93 -7.73
C HIS A 118 0.63 -0.27 -9.11
N ALA A 119 0.93 1.03 -9.11
CA ALA A 119 1.07 1.90 -10.28
C ALA A 119 -0.23 2.29 -11.00
N ASP A 120 -1.40 1.83 -10.55
CA ASP A 120 -2.67 2.25 -11.16
C ASP A 120 -2.94 3.74 -11.02
N ASP A 121 -2.31 4.44 -10.07
CA ASP A 121 -2.43 5.89 -9.93
C ASP A 121 -1.77 6.68 -11.07
N LEU A 122 -0.80 6.08 -11.78
CA LEU A 122 -0.12 6.72 -12.91
C LEU A 122 -1.05 7.02 -14.09
N GLN A 123 -2.12 6.24 -14.28
CA GLN A 123 -3.09 6.48 -15.35
C GLN A 123 -3.82 7.82 -15.19
N TYR A 124 -3.87 8.36 -13.96
CA TYR A 124 -4.55 9.61 -13.65
C TYR A 124 -3.62 10.84 -13.72
N LEU A 125 -2.30 10.62 -13.72
CA LEU A 125 -1.28 11.69 -13.66
C LEU A 125 -0.57 11.93 -14.99
N PHE A 126 -0.46 10.91 -15.84
CA PHE A 126 0.32 10.98 -17.08
C PHE A 126 -0.52 10.58 -18.29
N ASN A 127 -0.20 11.13 -19.46
CA ASN A 127 -0.80 10.68 -20.72
C ASN A 127 -0.39 9.23 -20.99
N GLN A 128 -1.36 8.39 -21.30
CA GLN A 128 -1.21 6.94 -21.51
C GLN A 128 -1.50 6.50 -22.95
N GLU A 129 -1.60 7.44 -23.88
CA GLU A 129 -1.95 7.17 -25.29
C GLU A 129 -0.99 6.17 -25.95
N GLU A 130 0.31 6.28 -25.70
CA GLU A 130 1.34 5.35 -26.22
C GLU A 130 1.14 3.90 -25.76
N TYR A 131 0.39 3.68 -24.67
CA TYR A 131 0.09 2.37 -24.11
C TYR A 131 -1.33 1.89 -24.41
N ASN A 132 -2.07 2.57 -25.30
CA ASN A 132 -3.49 2.32 -25.57
C ASN A 132 -4.36 2.32 -24.30
N MET A 133 -3.99 3.15 -23.32
CA MET A 133 -4.64 3.23 -22.00
C MET A 133 -5.31 4.60 -21.78
N THR A 134 -5.88 5.17 -22.83
CA THR A 134 -6.61 6.45 -22.75
C THR A 134 -7.90 6.26 -21.95
N LEU A 135 -8.09 7.07 -20.90
CA LEU A 135 -9.31 7.04 -20.07
C LEU A 135 -10.53 7.53 -20.85
N GLN A 136 -11.64 6.79 -20.80
CA GLN A 136 -12.89 7.17 -21.47
C GLN A 136 -14.03 7.45 -20.49
N ARG A 137 -14.03 6.79 -19.33
CA ARG A 137 -15.10 6.96 -18.32
C ARG A 137 -15.05 8.34 -17.66
N ASP A 138 -16.22 8.99 -17.54
CA ASP A 138 -16.36 10.29 -16.88
C ASP A 138 -15.79 10.32 -15.46
N GLU A 139 -15.98 9.24 -14.69
CA GLU A 139 -15.44 9.12 -13.33
C GLU A 139 -13.90 9.07 -13.32
N ASP A 140 -13.29 8.41 -14.31
CA ASP A 140 -11.83 8.28 -14.41
C ASP A 140 -11.22 9.61 -14.88
N LEU A 141 -11.85 10.29 -15.83
CA LEU A 141 -11.49 11.63 -16.27
C LEU A 141 -11.62 12.64 -15.14
N PHE A 142 -12.66 12.54 -14.31
CA PHE A 142 -12.81 13.33 -13.10
C PHE A 142 -11.65 13.08 -12.14
N VAL A 143 -11.32 11.81 -11.86
CA VAL A 143 -10.22 11.44 -10.95
C VAL A 143 -8.87 11.92 -11.49
N SER A 144 -8.62 11.78 -12.79
CA SER A 144 -7.43 12.35 -13.45
C SER A 144 -7.32 13.85 -13.25
N ARG A 145 -8.40 14.61 -13.51
CA ARG A 145 -8.40 16.06 -13.32
C ARG A 145 -8.07 16.45 -11.88
N ILE A 146 -8.70 15.82 -10.88
CA ILE A 146 -8.42 16.16 -9.48
C ILE A 146 -7.01 15.72 -9.07
N MET A 147 -6.51 14.57 -9.52
CA MET A 147 -5.16 14.09 -9.22
C MET A 147 -4.12 15.08 -9.76
N VAL A 148 -4.24 15.50 -11.02
CA VAL A 148 -3.33 16.51 -11.59
C VAL A 148 -3.38 17.81 -10.78
N GLU A 149 -4.57 18.31 -10.46
CA GLU A 149 -4.76 19.57 -9.73
C GLU A 149 -4.22 19.51 -8.29
N LEU A 150 -4.39 18.37 -7.60
CA LEU A 150 -3.87 18.15 -6.25
C LEU A 150 -2.33 18.16 -6.24
N TRP A 151 -1.70 17.49 -7.22
CA TRP A 151 -0.24 17.41 -7.32
C TRP A 151 0.38 18.74 -7.74
N THR A 152 -0.22 19.44 -8.71
CA THR A 152 0.27 20.74 -9.17
C THR A 152 0.08 21.82 -8.11
N ASN A 153 -1.04 21.83 -7.37
CA ASN A 153 -1.22 22.75 -6.24
C ASN A 153 -0.21 22.49 -5.12
N PHE A 154 0.06 21.22 -4.78
CA PHE A 154 1.08 20.92 -3.80
C PHE A 154 2.47 21.39 -4.24
N ALA A 155 2.84 21.15 -5.50
CA ALA A 155 4.12 21.60 -6.05
C ALA A 155 4.24 23.14 -6.06
N ALA A 156 3.18 23.86 -6.42
CA ALA A 156 3.20 25.31 -6.54
C ALA A 156 3.05 26.04 -5.20
N LYS A 157 2.26 25.51 -4.27
CA LYS A 157 1.79 26.23 -3.07
C LYS A 157 2.09 25.50 -1.75
N GLY A 158 2.56 24.25 -1.81
CA GLY A 158 2.79 23.41 -0.63
C GLY A 158 1.51 22.90 0.04
N HIS A 159 0.34 23.09 -0.58
CA HIS A 159 -0.96 22.63 -0.07
C HIS A 159 -1.82 22.09 -1.23
N PRO A 160 -2.31 20.83 -1.20
CA PRO A 160 -3.01 20.21 -2.34
C PRO A 160 -4.38 20.82 -2.64
N THR A 161 -5.05 21.37 -1.61
CA THR A 161 -6.36 22.07 -1.72
C THR A 161 -6.26 23.47 -1.12
N PRO A 162 -5.54 24.41 -1.75
CA PRO A 162 -5.25 25.73 -1.18
C PRO A 162 -6.52 26.58 -1.01
N ASP A 163 -7.56 26.26 -1.77
CA ASP A 163 -8.90 26.82 -1.71
C ASP A 163 -9.95 25.70 -1.90
N LEU A 164 -11.23 26.07 -2.04
CA LEU A 164 -12.35 25.13 -2.22
C LEU A 164 -12.75 24.91 -3.70
N SER A 165 -11.90 25.29 -4.67
CA SER A 165 -12.20 25.13 -6.11
C SER A 165 -12.46 23.69 -6.53
N LEU A 166 -11.85 22.72 -5.83
CA LEU A 166 -12.04 21.29 -6.05
C LEU A 166 -13.32 20.72 -5.39
N GLY A 167 -14.07 21.53 -4.63
CA GLY A 167 -15.31 21.10 -3.97
C GLY A 167 -15.11 20.27 -2.69
N PHE A 168 -13.87 20.02 -2.29
CA PHE A 168 -13.52 19.34 -1.03
C PHE A 168 -12.20 19.88 -0.46
N LYS A 169 -11.92 19.53 0.79
CA LYS A 169 -10.68 19.91 1.48
C LYS A 169 -9.87 18.66 1.84
N TRP A 170 -8.60 18.65 1.42
CA TRP A 170 -7.60 17.69 1.87
C TRP A 170 -6.88 18.27 3.07
N ALA A 171 -7.30 17.87 4.27
CA ALA A 171 -6.66 18.32 5.51
C ALA A 171 -5.29 17.64 5.70
N PRO A 172 -4.29 18.34 6.27
CA PRO A 172 -3.02 17.72 6.65
C PRO A 172 -3.23 16.50 7.56
N THR A 173 -2.36 15.52 7.42
CA THR A 173 -2.30 14.36 8.30
C THR A 173 -1.88 14.81 9.69
N LEU A 174 -2.69 14.47 10.71
CA LEU A 174 -2.38 14.75 12.11
C LEU A 174 -1.80 13.49 12.78
N SER A 175 -0.83 13.69 13.66
CA SER A 175 -0.22 12.62 14.46
C SER A 175 -1.23 11.86 15.33
N SER A 176 -2.32 12.51 15.73
CA SER A 176 -3.36 11.94 16.58
C SER A 176 -4.39 11.09 15.82
N SER A 177 -4.56 11.29 14.52
CA SER A 177 -5.65 10.68 13.75
C SER A 177 -5.18 9.80 12.59
N ASN A 178 -3.91 9.91 12.19
CA ASN A 178 -3.37 9.26 11.00
C ASN A 178 -4.36 9.40 9.83
N SER A 179 -4.79 10.64 9.53
CA SER A 179 -5.77 10.89 8.48
C SER A 179 -5.17 10.88 7.08
N TYR A 180 -5.96 10.45 6.10
CA TYR A 180 -5.60 10.44 4.69
C TYR A 180 -6.80 10.83 3.82
N LEU A 181 -6.54 11.33 2.61
CA LEU A 181 -7.58 11.52 1.60
C LEU A 181 -7.83 10.19 0.87
N ALA A 182 -9.05 9.67 0.96
CA ALA A 182 -9.50 8.59 0.09
C ALA A 182 -9.83 9.18 -1.28
N ILE A 183 -9.04 8.85 -2.30
CA ILE A 183 -9.26 9.32 -3.66
C ILE A 183 -10.21 8.36 -4.35
N THR A 184 -11.42 8.84 -4.62
CA THR A 184 -12.51 8.20 -5.36
C THR A 184 -13.09 9.22 -6.35
N SER A 185 -14.13 8.86 -7.10
CA SER A 185 -14.94 9.84 -7.85
C SER A 185 -15.72 10.84 -6.96
N SER A 186 -15.66 10.68 -5.63
CA SER A 186 -16.18 11.63 -4.64
C SER A 186 -15.26 11.64 -3.41
N PRO A 187 -14.11 12.35 -3.46
CA PRO A 187 -13.06 12.25 -2.46
C PRO A 187 -13.50 12.64 -1.04
N PHE A 188 -12.96 11.95 -0.04
CA PHE A 188 -13.29 12.24 1.36
C PHE A 188 -12.15 11.87 2.32
N MET A 189 -12.05 12.59 3.44
CA MET A 189 -11.07 12.30 4.47
C MET A 189 -11.45 11.04 5.25
N LYS A 190 -10.47 10.16 5.48
CA LYS A 190 -10.58 8.99 6.35
C LYS A 190 -9.46 9.00 7.37
N THR A 191 -9.60 8.19 8.41
CA THR A 191 -8.54 7.90 9.37
C THR A 191 -8.06 6.48 9.18
N PHE A 192 -6.75 6.27 9.25
CA PHE A 192 -6.23 4.94 9.50
C PHE A 192 -6.69 4.54 10.90
N GLN A 193 -7.63 3.60 10.99
CA GLN A 193 -7.89 2.97 12.27
C GLN A 193 -6.57 2.33 12.73
N GLU A 194 -6.16 2.56 13.99
CA GLU A 194 -5.13 1.74 14.62
C GLU A 194 -5.64 0.30 14.76
N CYS A 195 -5.63 -0.41 13.64
CA CYS A 195 -6.10 -1.77 13.58
C CYS A 195 -5.02 -2.67 14.17
N ARG A 196 -5.45 -3.84 14.67
CA ARG A 196 -4.58 -4.86 15.26
C ARG A 196 -3.35 -5.19 14.39
N ILE A 197 -3.48 -5.01 13.08
CA ILE A 197 -2.42 -5.23 12.07
C ILE A 197 -1.24 -4.25 12.23
N HIS A 198 -1.47 -2.95 12.45
CA HIS A 198 -0.36 -2.01 12.65
C HIS A 198 0.44 -2.38 13.90
N LYS A 199 -0.27 -2.77 14.97
CA LYS A 199 0.36 -3.25 16.20
C LYS A 199 1.12 -4.55 15.95
N PHE A 200 0.57 -5.48 15.16
CA PHE A 200 1.25 -6.71 14.77
C PHE A 200 2.59 -6.39 14.09
N TRP A 201 2.58 -5.60 13.02
CA TRP A 201 3.79 -5.30 12.25
C TRP A 201 4.84 -4.53 13.04
N LYS A 202 4.46 -3.56 13.87
CA LYS A 202 5.41 -2.82 14.73
C LYS A 202 6.02 -3.67 15.85
N ASN A 203 5.46 -4.85 16.14
CA ASN A 203 5.98 -5.81 17.11
C ASN A 203 6.59 -7.06 16.44
N MET A 204 6.78 -7.03 15.12
CA MET A 204 7.62 -8.02 14.45
C MET A 204 9.08 -7.74 14.80
N PRO A 205 9.87 -8.72 15.25
CA PRO A 205 11.26 -8.54 15.64
C PRO A 205 12.17 -8.45 14.40
N THR A 206 11.87 -7.54 13.49
CA THR A 206 12.74 -7.22 12.36
C THR A 206 13.86 -6.31 12.84
N LYS A 207 15.03 -6.37 12.21
CA LYS A 207 16.14 -5.45 12.53
C LYS A 207 15.75 -3.98 12.37
N THR A 208 14.89 -3.68 11.39
CA THR A 208 14.34 -2.33 11.22
C THR A 208 13.52 -1.90 12.43
N ASN A 209 12.61 -2.74 12.92
CA ASN A 209 11.80 -2.40 14.09
C ASN A 209 12.62 -2.29 15.37
N GLN A 210 13.62 -3.15 15.57
CA GLN A 210 14.56 -3.05 16.70
C GLN A 210 15.30 -1.71 16.71
N ARG A 211 15.62 -1.15 15.53
CA ARG A 211 16.25 0.17 15.40
C ARG A 211 15.28 1.34 15.57
N LEU A 212 14.07 1.22 15.00
CA LEU A 212 13.07 2.30 15.03
C LEU A 212 12.35 2.40 16.38
N TYR A 213 12.23 1.27 17.10
CA TYR A 213 11.44 1.14 18.33
C TYR A 213 12.18 0.30 19.40
N PRO A 214 13.38 0.70 19.83
CA PRO A 214 14.23 -0.10 20.73
C PRO A 214 13.51 -0.51 22.02
N ASP A 215 12.77 0.42 22.64
CA ASP A 215 12.00 0.20 23.88
C ASP A 215 11.00 -0.97 23.82
N ARG A 216 10.65 -1.46 22.62
CA ARG A 216 9.71 -2.59 22.43
C ARG A 216 10.39 -3.95 22.45
N PHE A 217 11.71 -3.99 22.29
CA PHE A 217 12.48 -5.21 22.11
C PHE A 217 13.59 -5.38 23.15
N GLU A 218 13.83 -4.38 24.00
CA GLU A 218 14.69 -4.53 25.16
C GLU A 218 14.05 -5.48 26.20
N PRO A 219 14.83 -6.38 26.84
CA PRO A 219 14.35 -7.18 27.95
C PRO A 219 13.90 -6.25 29.09
N LEU A 220 12.73 -6.50 29.66
CA LEU A 220 12.33 -5.85 30.91
C LEU A 220 13.37 -6.22 31.98
N LEU A 221 14.13 -5.22 32.45
CA LEU A 221 15.09 -5.34 33.54
C LEU A 221 14.42 -5.75 34.85
#